data_AF-A0A9D4CUX8-F1
#
_entry.id   AF-A0A9D4CUX8-F1
#
_cell.length_a   1.000
_cell.length_b   1.000
_cell.length_c   1.000
_cell.angle_alpha   90.00
_cell.angle_beta   90.00
_cell.angle_gamma   90.00
#
_symmetry.space_group_name_H-M   'P 1'
#
loop_
_entity.id
_entity.type
_entity.pdbx_description
1 polymer ?
#
loop_
_entity_poly.entity_id
_entity_poly.type
_entity_poly.pdbx_seq_one_letter_code
_entity_poly.pdbx_strand_id
1 'polypeptide(L)'
;MAEGGIDRATSQTESVPGHSSLYSRHSQNHVENMSMEICTIMTRLGYGEEMRRWRVKKYRELDRPQYIRSSTNVNITAGSKAEGLTCYFESDWDFLDVLKGVLCVEAGINLHTIPDDIDVFRMNTRVYPGHCRLLQERPAHTRFEPICNSLCDNGYGAVLLSSSLFLDECSALFTQSEAVDHERAGPSIPGTIEGVCHVDRVLALRCHCPSFLQRWASRTRHWPSPVIVQKVVSLGAYLTPVGFKGSEYKHMEWRMCFNTGETELVNNLNSTQTQVYVMLKMILKDVLKPCKKEVTSYVIKNIVLWQAENNPHHNFYKRSFLYWLHDGLSDLKTAIVTQQLAYYMIPERNLMAASGLQDKQQSKWVADITDMMAEGPNVILRLPKIRQAIVASPEPMLWFSKTRMELEMLFLEELNRHVKCIYGNGEVNKHGAILHAIARRKEELLMEVAQRMNTEGSAVYDMFDFLLRILV
;
A
#
# COMPACT_ATOMS: atom_id res chain seq x y z
N MET A 1 -21.37 1.82 -60.23
CA MET A 1 -20.39 0.82 -60.70
C MET A 1 -19.28 0.75 -59.65
N ALA A 2 -19.17 -0.42 -59.00
CA ALA A 2 -18.20 -0.84 -57.97
C ALA A 2 -18.13 0.09 -56.74
N GLU A 3 -18.83 -0.09 -55.62
CA GLU A 3 -19.13 -1.29 -54.80
C GLU A 3 -17.90 -2.13 -54.41
N GLY A 4 -17.47 -1.91 -53.16
CA GLY A 4 -16.51 -2.72 -52.40
C GLY A 4 -16.82 -2.53 -50.92
N GLY A 5 -17.87 -3.19 -50.45
CA GLY A 5 -18.30 -3.18 -49.06
C GLY A 5 -17.33 -3.96 -48.16
N ILE A 6 -16.97 -3.36 -47.03
CA ILE A 6 -16.33 -4.07 -45.92
C ILE A 6 -17.45 -4.42 -44.94
N ASP A 7 -17.78 -5.70 -44.90
CA ASP A 7 -18.77 -6.30 -44.02
C ASP A 7 -18.43 -6.07 -42.54
N ARG A 8 -19.44 -5.59 -41.81
CA ARG A 8 -19.48 -5.57 -40.35
C ARG A 8 -19.69 -7.01 -39.86
N ALA A 9 -18.62 -7.67 -39.44
CA ALA A 9 -18.73 -8.87 -38.62
C ALA A 9 -18.92 -8.47 -37.15
N THR A 10 -20.14 -8.62 -36.67
CA THR A 10 -20.51 -8.73 -35.25
C THR A 10 -19.80 -9.93 -34.61
N SER A 11 -18.83 -9.71 -33.71
CA SER A 11 -18.39 -10.72 -32.73
C SER A 11 -19.22 -10.52 -31.46
N GLN A 12 -20.31 -11.26 -31.28
CA GLN A 12 -20.32 -12.51 -30.49
C GLN A 12 -19.44 -12.42 -29.24
N THR A 13 -20.14 -12.37 -28.11
CA THR A 13 -19.67 -12.62 -26.75
C THR A 13 -18.88 -13.93 -26.70
N GLU A 14 -17.55 -13.84 -26.69
CA GLU A 14 -16.69 -14.95 -26.35
C GLU A 14 -16.73 -15.15 -24.82
N SER A 15 -17.44 -16.19 -24.43
CA SER A 15 -17.32 -16.85 -23.14
C SER A 15 -15.87 -17.17 -22.82
N VAL A 16 -15.50 -17.04 -21.54
CA VAL A 16 -14.24 -17.49 -20.92
C VAL A 16 -13.70 -18.75 -21.63
N PRO A 17 -12.44 -18.76 -22.11
CA PRO A 17 -11.86 -19.94 -22.75
C PRO A 17 -11.95 -21.14 -21.83
N GLY A 18 -12.57 -22.20 -22.34
CA GLY A 18 -12.73 -23.46 -21.65
C GLY A 18 -11.38 -24.02 -21.21
N HIS A 19 -11.36 -24.47 -19.95
CA HIS A 19 -10.50 -25.51 -19.37
C HIS A 19 -9.42 -26.03 -20.32
N SER A 20 -8.15 -25.67 -20.07
CA SER A 20 -7.05 -26.43 -20.65
C SER A 20 -7.15 -27.87 -20.16
N SER A 21 -7.45 -28.75 -21.11
CA SER A 21 -7.67 -30.20 -20.99
C SER A 21 -6.40 -30.95 -20.55
N LEU A 22 -5.94 -30.75 -19.31
CA LEU A 22 -4.86 -31.57 -18.71
C LEU A 22 -5.11 -31.98 -17.25
N TYR A 23 -6.22 -31.57 -16.62
CA TYR A 23 -6.57 -32.01 -15.26
C TYR A 23 -7.89 -32.76 -15.25
N SER A 24 -7.93 -33.93 -14.61
CA SER A 24 -9.17 -34.69 -14.41
C SER A 24 -10.18 -33.86 -13.60
N ARG A 25 -11.49 -34.04 -13.82
CA ARG A 25 -12.55 -33.38 -13.03
C ARG A 25 -12.34 -33.54 -11.51
N HIS A 26 -11.73 -34.65 -11.09
CA HIS A 26 -11.40 -34.92 -9.70
C HIS A 26 -10.28 -34.00 -9.17
N SER A 27 -9.24 -33.76 -9.97
CA SER A 27 -8.15 -32.84 -9.64
C SER A 27 -8.64 -31.39 -9.56
N GLN A 28 -9.54 -30.98 -10.46
CA GLN A 28 -10.13 -29.64 -10.42
C GLN A 28 -10.97 -29.41 -9.16
N ASN A 29 -11.84 -30.37 -8.80
CA ASN A 29 -12.62 -30.28 -7.55
C ASN A 29 -11.71 -30.21 -6.31
N HIS A 30 -10.57 -30.90 -6.32
CA HIS A 30 -9.62 -30.85 -5.22
C HIS A 30 -8.98 -29.45 -5.06
N VAL A 31 -8.54 -28.83 -6.15
CA VAL A 31 -7.98 -27.46 -6.14
C VAL A 31 -9.01 -26.42 -5.69
N GLU A 32 -10.26 -26.55 -6.12
CA GLU A 32 -11.33 -25.66 -5.69
C GLU A 32 -11.66 -25.79 -4.20
N ASN A 33 -11.64 -27.02 -3.67
CA ASN A 33 -11.87 -27.27 -2.24
C ASN A 33 -10.71 -26.73 -1.39
N MET A 34 -9.45 -26.96 -1.80
CA MET A 34 -8.29 -26.36 -1.13
C MET A 34 -8.37 -24.83 -1.14
N SER A 35 -8.77 -24.23 -2.27
CA SER A 35 -8.96 -22.78 -2.38
C SER A 35 -9.95 -22.26 -1.33
N MET A 36 -11.09 -22.94 -1.15
CA MET A 36 -12.07 -22.60 -0.12
C MET A 36 -11.52 -22.71 1.30
N GLU A 37 -10.76 -23.77 1.60
CA GLU A 37 -10.15 -23.99 2.90
C GLU A 37 -9.13 -22.91 3.23
N ILE A 38 -8.23 -22.60 2.30
CA ILE A 38 -7.22 -21.54 2.46
C ILE A 38 -7.90 -20.18 2.67
N CYS A 39 -8.91 -19.83 1.87
CA CYS A 39 -9.68 -18.59 2.05
C CYS A 39 -10.32 -18.51 3.45
N THR A 40 -10.78 -19.64 3.99
CA THR A 40 -11.37 -19.75 5.32
C THR A 40 -10.31 -19.56 6.40
N ILE A 41 -9.14 -20.19 6.25
CA ILE A 41 -7.99 -20.02 7.15
C ILE A 41 -7.55 -18.56 7.16
N MET A 42 -7.42 -17.92 6.01
CA MET A 42 -7.07 -16.49 5.93
C MET A 42 -8.09 -15.59 6.65
N THR A 43 -9.38 -15.93 6.56
CA THR A 43 -10.44 -15.20 7.29
C THR A 43 -10.28 -15.35 8.80
N ARG A 44 -10.00 -16.57 9.29
CA ARG A 44 -9.68 -16.83 10.72
C ARG A 44 -8.36 -16.16 11.14
N LEU A 45 -7.42 -16.00 10.23
CA LEU A 45 -6.22 -15.19 10.44
C LEU A 45 -6.50 -13.68 10.30
N GLY A 46 -7.76 -13.24 10.27
CA GLY A 46 -8.17 -11.84 10.27
C GLY A 46 -7.85 -11.09 8.98
N TYR A 47 -7.59 -11.80 7.90
CA TYR A 47 -7.50 -11.26 6.54
C TYR A 47 -8.86 -11.37 5.79
N GLY A 48 -9.93 -11.59 6.55
CA GLY A 48 -11.30 -11.56 6.05
C GLY A 48 -11.80 -10.14 5.79
N GLU A 49 -12.84 -10.02 4.96
CA GLU A 49 -13.37 -8.73 4.53
C GLU A 49 -13.93 -7.88 5.67
N GLU A 50 -14.64 -8.50 6.63
CA GLU A 50 -15.21 -7.80 7.77
C GLU A 50 -14.14 -7.09 8.60
N MET A 51 -13.11 -7.84 9.01
CA MET A 51 -12.01 -7.29 9.81
C MET A 51 -11.24 -6.21 9.03
N ARG A 52 -11.02 -6.42 7.72
CA ARG A 52 -10.40 -5.41 6.86
C ARG A 52 -11.21 -4.11 6.84
N ARG A 53 -12.51 -4.18 6.57
CA ARG A 53 -13.40 -2.99 6.53
C ARG A 53 -13.43 -2.29 7.89
N TRP A 54 -13.46 -3.05 8.98
CA TRP A 54 -13.39 -2.52 10.33
C TRP A 54 -12.07 -1.76 10.57
N ARG A 55 -10.92 -2.34 10.21
CA ARG A 55 -9.61 -1.67 10.29
C ARG A 55 -9.56 -0.38 9.49
N VAL A 56 -9.97 -0.42 8.22
CA VAL A 56 -10.02 0.76 7.34
C VAL A 56 -10.83 1.89 7.99
N LYS A 57 -11.98 1.58 8.58
CA LYS A 57 -12.80 2.56 9.29
C LYS A 57 -12.04 3.16 10.48
N LYS A 58 -11.41 2.33 11.31
CA LYS A 58 -10.72 2.77 12.53
C LYS A 58 -9.44 3.55 12.26
N TYR A 59 -8.66 3.18 11.24
CA TYR A 59 -7.52 3.96 10.80
C TYR A 59 -7.95 5.32 10.23
N ARG A 60 -9.02 5.36 9.42
CA ARG A 60 -9.60 6.64 8.96
C ARG A 60 -10.11 7.52 10.11
N GLU A 61 -10.60 6.94 11.21
CA GLU A 61 -11.00 7.68 12.40
C GLU A 61 -9.79 8.32 13.13
N LEU A 62 -8.60 7.71 13.06
CA LEU A 62 -7.35 8.24 13.63
C LEU A 62 -6.83 9.47 12.87
N ASP A 63 -7.06 9.52 11.57
CA ASP A 63 -6.64 10.65 10.72
C ASP A 63 -7.50 11.92 10.96
N ARG A 64 -8.79 11.74 11.32
CA ARG A 64 -9.77 12.85 11.40
C ARG A 64 -9.40 13.97 12.39
N PRO A 65 -8.96 13.71 13.63
CA PRO A 65 -8.61 14.78 14.57
C PRO A 65 -7.37 15.57 14.17
N GLN A 66 -6.41 14.93 13.48
CA GLN A 66 -5.16 15.56 13.02
C GLN A 66 -5.43 16.59 11.92
N TYR A 67 -6.43 16.35 11.07
CA TYR A 67 -6.86 17.25 10.00
C TYR A 67 -7.22 18.66 10.50
N ILE A 68 -7.78 18.76 11.72
CA ILE A 68 -8.43 19.96 12.24
C ILE A 68 -7.44 20.91 12.95
N ARG A 69 -6.32 20.44 13.52
CA ARG A 69 -5.46 21.26 14.41
C ARG A 69 -4.04 21.56 13.94
N SER A 70 -3.40 20.75 13.11
CA SER A 70 -2.06 21.12 12.62
C SER A 70 -2.16 22.32 11.67
N SER A 71 -1.42 23.38 11.95
CA SER A 71 -1.37 24.58 11.09
C SER A 71 -0.51 24.36 9.85
N THR A 72 0.42 23.40 9.87
CA THR A 72 1.46 23.24 8.84
C THR A 72 1.20 22.06 7.91
N ASN A 73 0.74 20.91 8.41
CA ASN A 73 0.59 19.69 7.62
C ASN A 73 -0.69 18.89 7.94
N VAL A 74 -1.04 17.95 7.08
CA VAL A 74 -2.09 16.94 7.29
C VAL A 74 -1.45 15.58 7.15
N ASN A 75 -1.51 14.78 8.21
CA ASN A 75 -1.04 13.40 8.16
C ASN A 75 -2.19 12.51 7.68
N ILE A 76 -1.91 11.65 6.70
CA ILE A 76 -2.85 10.67 6.15
C ILE A 76 -2.23 9.29 6.37
N THR A 77 -2.94 8.39 7.05
CA THR A 77 -2.49 6.99 7.14
C THR A 77 -2.44 6.40 5.73
N ALA A 78 -1.33 5.75 5.39
CA ALA A 78 -1.07 5.15 4.08
C ALA A 78 -0.73 3.65 4.21
N GLY A 79 -0.36 3.05 3.07
CA GLY A 79 0.17 1.69 3.03
C GLY A 79 -0.81 0.60 3.48
N SER A 80 -0.24 -0.51 3.99
CA SER A 80 -1.01 -1.72 4.33
C SER A 80 -2.08 -1.46 5.41
N LYS A 81 -1.83 -0.49 6.29
CA LYS A 81 -2.70 -0.11 7.40
C LYS A 81 -3.91 0.66 6.89
N ALA A 82 -3.71 1.65 6.03
CA ALA A 82 -4.80 2.39 5.37
C ALA A 82 -5.75 1.48 4.56
N GLU A 83 -5.20 0.39 4.02
CA GLU A 83 -5.91 -0.63 3.24
C GLU A 83 -6.57 -1.73 4.12
N GLY A 84 -6.26 -1.75 5.42
CA GLY A 84 -6.74 -2.72 6.41
C GLY A 84 -6.18 -4.14 6.25
N LEU A 85 -5.09 -4.30 5.49
CA LEU A 85 -4.56 -5.60 5.08
C LEU A 85 -3.71 -6.27 6.15
N THR A 86 -3.07 -5.49 7.01
CA THR A 86 -2.28 -5.97 8.14
C THR A 86 -2.96 -5.58 9.44
N CYS A 87 -2.78 -6.41 10.48
CA CYS A 87 -3.25 -6.04 11.81
C CYS A 87 -2.39 -4.93 12.42
N TYR A 88 -2.84 -4.31 13.50
CA TYR A 88 -2.10 -3.26 14.21
C TYR A 88 -0.66 -3.65 14.58
N PHE A 89 -0.42 -4.90 14.97
CA PHE A 89 0.91 -5.39 15.38
C PHE A 89 1.77 -5.86 14.19
N GLU A 90 1.22 -5.89 12.98
CA GLU A 90 1.93 -6.31 11.78
C GLU A 90 2.35 -5.12 10.94
N SER A 91 3.62 -5.07 10.54
CA SER A 91 4.21 -3.99 9.73
C SER A 91 4.32 -2.64 10.43
N ASP A 92 5.22 -1.84 9.87
CA ASP A 92 5.37 -0.41 10.07
C ASP A 92 4.10 0.38 9.77
N TRP A 93 4.07 1.62 10.28
CA TRP A 93 3.00 2.57 10.04
C TRP A 93 3.45 3.62 9.02
N ASP A 94 2.85 3.59 7.83
CA ASP A 94 3.12 4.57 6.79
C ASP A 94 2.22 5.82 6.96
N PHE A 95 2.81 7.00 6.96
CA PHE A 95 2.08 8.27 6.85
C PHE A 95 2.48 9.05 5.61
N LEU A 96 1.48 9.66 4.98
CA LEU A 96 1.66 10.71 3.98
C LEU A 96 1.41 12.06 4.66
N ASP A 97 2.48 12.83 4.87
CA ASP A 97 2.45 14.11 5.57
C ASP A 97 2.33 15.24 4.52
N VAL A 98 1.10 15.70 4.29
CA VAL A 98 0.75 16.66 3.23
C VAL A 98 0.87 18.09 3.75
N LEU A 99 1.78 18.88 3.18
CA LEU A 99 1.97 20.28 3.56
C LEU A 99 0.76 21.15 3.18
N LYS A 100 0.35 22.05 4.10
CA LYS A 100 -0.69 23.06 3.87
C LYS A 100 -0.07 24.33 3.28
N GLY A 101 -0.87 25.14 2.58
CA GLY A 101 -0.43 26.42 2.01
C GLY A 101 0.41 26.31 0.74
N VAL A 102 0.64 25.10 0.21
CA VAL A 102 1.35 24.87 -1.06
C VAL A 102 0.47 24.07 -2.01
N LEU A 103 0.38 24.49 -3.27
CA LEU A 103 -0.35 23.81 -4.33
C LEU A 103 0.51 23.68 -5.59
N CYS A 104 0.68 22.44 -6.05
CA CYS A 104 1.30 22.16 -7.33
C CYS A 104 0.21 22.03 -8.41
N VAL A 105 0.44 22.61 -9.58
CA VAL A 105 -0.55 22.62 -10.67
C VAL A 105 0.07 22.21 -12.00
N GLU A 106 -0.71 21.52 -12.84
CA GLU A 106 -0.29 21.26 -14.22
C GLU A 106 -0.34 22.51 -15.11
N ALA A 107 0.22 22.41 -16.32
CA ALA A 107 0.16 23.49 -17.31
C ALA A 107 -1.30 23.77 -17.73
N GLY A 108 -1.63 25.05 -17.92
CA GLY A 108 -2.97 25.48 -18.37
C GLY A 108 -4.00 25.76 -17.27
N ILE A 109 -3.68 25.49 -15.99
CA ILE A 109 -4.55 25.89 -14.87
C ILE A 109 -4.57 27.42 -14.74
N ASN A 110 -5.77 27.99 -14.61
CA ASN A 110 -5.96 29.41 -14.34
C ASN A 110 -5.55 29.72 -12.89
N LEU A 111 -4.45 30.43 -12.72
CA LEU A 111 -3.94 30.75 -11.40
C LEU A 111 -4.84 31.71 -10.63
N HIS A 112 -5.66 32.54 -11.28
CA HIS A 112 -6.51 33.53 -10.60
C HIS A 112 -7.61 32.91 -9.72
N THR A 113 -7.91 31.62 -9.89
CA THR A 113 -8.88 30.91 -9.03
C THR A 113 -8.26 30.40 -7.73
N ILE A 114 -6.94 30.50 -7.58
CA ILE A 114 -6.21 30.02 -6.41
C ILE A 114 -5.98 31.20 -5.45
N PRO A 115 -6.37 31.09 -4.17
CA PRO A 115 -6.13 32.11 -3.15
C PRO A 115 -4.69 32.62 -3.11
N ASP A 116 -4.49 33.92 -2.85
CA ASP A 116 -3.17 34.57 -2.90
C ASP A 116 -2.24 34.14 -1.76
N ASP A 117 -2.77 33.60 -0.66
CA ASP A 117 -2.02 33.07 0.48
C ASP A 117 -1.46 31.66 0.24
N ILE A 118 -1.72 31.07 -0.92
CA ILE A 118 -1.21 29.76 -1.32
C ILE A 118 -0.02 29.92 -2.27
N ASP A 119 1.08 29.26 -1.93
CA ASP A 119 2.24 29.13 -2.80
C ASP A 119 1.93 28.19 -3.95
N VAL A 120 2.22 28.65 -5.18
CA VAL A 120 1.91 27.89 -6.39
C VAL A 120 3.18 27.50 -7.13
N PHE A 121 3.31 26.20 -7.36
CA PHE A 121 4.35 25.62 -8.20
C PHE A 121 3.75 24.98 -9.46
N ARG A 122 4.24 25.36 -10.63
CA ARG A 122 3.88 24.73 -11.90
C ARG A 122 4.72 23.47 -12.13
N MET A 123 4.05 22.40 -12.52
CA MET A 123 4.68 21.15 -12.89
C MET A 123 5.22 21.21 -14.32
N ASN A 124 6.52 20.97 -14.49
CA ASN A 124 7.12 20.60 -15.76
C ASN A 124 7.25 19.07 -15.84
N THR A 125 6.37 18.44 -16.61
CA THR A 125 6.27 16.99 -16.77
C THR A 125 7.07 16.44 -17.95
N ARG A 126 7.84 17.27 -18.68
CA ARG A 126 8.72 16.87 -19.78
C ARG A 126 10.04 16.28 -19.25
N VAL A 127 9.93 15.35 -18.31
CA VAL A 127 11.04 14.60 -17.72
C VAL A 127 10.74 13.11 -17.89
N TYR A 128 10.70 12.34 -16.81
CA TYR A 128 10.32 10.93 -16.82
C TYR A 128 8.82 10.76 -16.50
N PRO A 129 8.15 9.73 -17.05
CA PRO A 129 6.76 9.43 -16.73
C PRO A 129 6.50 9.37 -15.21
N GLY A 130 5.46 10.10 -14.77
CA GLY A 130 5.09 10.22 -13.36
C GLY A 130 6.06 11.02 -12.48
N HIS A 131 7.03 11.72 -13.08
CA HIS A 131 7.91 12.67 -12.40
C HIS A 131 7.73 14.06 -13.01
N CYS A 132 8.11 15.09 -12.25
CA CYS A 132 8.08 16.48 -12.70
C CYS A 132 9.15 17.31 -12.00
N ARG A 133 9.46 18.48 -12.55
CA ARG A 133 10.16 19.55 -11.85
C ARG A 133 9.15 20.63 -11.47
N LEU A 134 9.36 21.27 -10.33
CA LEU A 134 8.44 22.28 -9.80
C LEU A 134 9.02 23.68 -10.00
N LEU A 135 8.35 24.49 -10.82
CA LEU A 135 8.71 25.88 -11.10
C LEU A 135 7.85 26.81 -10.27
N GLN A 136 8.45 27.79 -9.61
CA GLN A 136 7.72 28.75 -8.81
C GLN A 136 6.98 29.74 -9.71
N GLU A 137 5.65 29.85 -9.54
CA GLU A 137 4.82 30.83 -10.25
C GLU A 137 4.50 32.05 -9.38
N ARG A 138 4.33 31.83 -8.08
CA ARG A 138 4.14 32.89 -7.09
C ARG A 138 5.26 32.83 -6.06
N PRO A 139 5.84 33.97 -5.67
CA PRO A 139 6.84 33.99 -4.61
C PRO A 139 6.26 33.35 -3.35
N ALA A 140 7.12 32.61 -2.65
CA ALA A 140 6.75 31.85 -1.46
C ALA A 140 6.29 32.84 -0.37
N HIS A 141 4.99 32.98 -0.19
CA HIS A 141 4.38 33.65 0.95
C HIS A 141 4.26 32.67 2.13
N THR A 142 4.56 31.38 1.93
CA THR A 142 4.65 30.42 3.02
C THR A 142 5.66 30.88 4.07
N ARG A 143 5.27 30.71 5.34
CA ARG A 143 6.19 30.83 6.48
C ARG A 143 6.94 29.54 6.76
N PHE A 144 6.79 28.53 5.89
CA PHE A 144 7.43 27.24 6.05
C PHE A 144 8.84 27.29 5.48
N GLU A 145 9.79 27.56 6.37
CA GLU A 145 11.23 27.73 6.10
C GLU A 145 11.83 26.65 5.19
N PRO A 146 11.48 25.34 5.31
CA PRO A 146 12.01 24.32 4.39
C PRO A 146 11.68 24.54 2.92
N ILE A 147 10.53 25.16 2.58
CA ILE A 147 10.24 25.50 1.17
C ILE A 147 11.18 26.58 0.70
N CYS A 148 11.32 27.66 1.48
CA CYS A 148 12.14 28.81 1.14
C CYS A 148 13.62 28.43 0.96
N ASN A 149 14.16 27.61 1.87
CA ASN A 149 15.56 27.15 1.83
C ASN A 149 15.85 26.18 0.67
N SER A 150 14.81 25.65 0.03
CA SER A 150 14.92 24.66 -1.03
C SER A 150 14.69 25.24 -2.43
N LEU A 151 14.51 26.55 -2.54
CA LEU A 151 14.36 27.26 -3.80
C LEU A 151 15.72 27.50 -4.46
N CYS A 152 15.85 27.08 -5.72
CA CYS A 152 17.07 27.21 -6.51
C CYS A 152 16.79 27.99 -7.80
N ASP A 153 17.59 29.02 -8.10
CA ASP A 153 17.58 29.66 -9.42
C ASP A 153 18.26 28.74 -10.44
N ASN A 154 17.64 28.56 -11.61
CA ASN A 154 18.23 27.78 -12.69
C ASN A 154 19.24 28.55 -13.56
N GLY A 155 19.53 29.82 -13.23
CA GLY A 155 20.42 30.70 -13.98
C GLY A 155 19.79 31.31 -15.23
N TYR A 156 18.53 30.98 -15.53
CA TYR A 156 17.74 31.51 -16.65
C TYR A 156 16.52 32.30 -16.16
N GLY A 157 16.52 32.73 -14.90
CA GLY A 157 15.46 33.55 -14.30
C GLY A 157 14.22 32.77 -13.86
N ALA A 158 14.29 31.43 -13.79
CA ALA A 158 13.23 30.62 -13.18
C ALA A 158 13.71 29.96 -11.90
N VAL A 159 12.87 30.03 -10.87
CA VAL A 159 13.14 29.42 -9.57
C VAL A 159 12.47 28.05 -9.51
N LEU A 160 13.20 27.03 -9.11
CA LEU A 160 12.71 25.67 -8.92
C LEU A 160 12.76 25.24 -7.47
N LEU A 161 11.85 24.34 -7.08
CA LEU A 161 11.88 23.71 -5.77
C LEU A 161 12.67 22.40 -5.84
N SER A 162 13.83 22.37 -5.19
CA SER A 162 14.68 21.20 -5.08
C SER A 162 14.04 20.15 -4.16
N SER A 163 13.85 18.93 -4.67
CA SER A 163 13.30 17.84 -3.86
C SER A 163 14.27 17.36 -2.78
N SER A 164 15.57 17.32 -3.08
CA SER A 164 16.56 16.83 -2.11
C SER A 164 16.77 17.82 -0.98
N LEU A 165 16.95 19.11 -1.29
CA LEU A 165 17.08 20.14 -0.26
C LEU A 165 15.83 20.18 0.60
N PHE A 166 14.64 20.09 0.00
CA PHE A 166 13.39 20.08 0.76
C PHE A 166 13.30 18.90 1.72
N LEU A 167 13.71 17.71 1.26
CA LEU A 167 13.71 16.52 2.09
C LEU A 167 14.74 16.63 3.23
N ASP A 168 15.90 17.22 2.98
CA ASP A 168 16.96 17.41 3.98
C ASP A 168 16.57 18.44 5.04
N GLU A 169 16.03 19.59 4.63
CA GLU A 169 15.49 20.61 5.53
C GLU A 169 14.38 20.04 6.42
N CYS A 170 13.42 19.33 5.83
CA CYS A 170 12.35 18.72 6.61
C CYS A 170 12.86 17.61 7.52
N SER A 171 13.79 16.77 7.05
CA SER A 171 14.37 15.72 7.89
C SER A 171 15.08 16.33 9.09
N ALA A 172 15.85 17.40 8.91
CA ALA A 172 16.53 18.09 10.01
C ALA A 172 15.55 18.63 11.07
N LEU A 173 14.37 19.10 10.65
CA LEU A 173 13.31 19.51 11.57
C LEU A 173 12.70 18.34 12.35
N PHE A 174 12.48 17.19 11.70
CA PHE A 174 11.87 16.02 12.35
C PHE A 174 12.84 15.20 13.20
N THR A 175 14.14 15.25 12.92
CA THR A 175 15.17 14.45 13.61
C THR A 175 15.89 15.21 14.74
N GLN A 176 15.41 16.37 15.20
CA GLN A 176 15.98 17.11 16.35
C GLN A 176 16.03 16.30 17.67
N SER A 177 15.55 15.04 17.67
CA SER A 177 15.61 14.11 18.79
C SER A 177 16.62 12.96 18.64
N GLU A 178 17.19 12.65 17.48
CA GLU A 178 18.23 11.60 17.35
C GLU A 178 18.90 11.64 15.98
N ALA A 179 20.21 11.88 15.96
CA ALA A 179 21.03 11.80 14.76
C ALA A 179 21.23 10.34 14.37
N VAL A 180 20.53 9.89 13.34
CA VAL A 180 20.81 8.59 12.72
C VAL A 180 21.27 8.83 11.29
N ASP A 181 22.57 8.65 11.09
CA ASP A 181 23.21 8.64 9.78
C ASP A 181 22.85 7.32 9.07
N HIS A 182 21.83 7.38 8.24
CA HIS A 182 21.49 6.31 7.31
C HIS A 182 21.44 6.89 5.90
N GLU A 183 22.12 6.26 4.94
CA GLU A 183 21.89 6.47 3.52
C GLU A 183 20.38 6.30 3.24
N ARG A 184 19.64 7.39 3.08
CA ARG A 184 18.18 7.35 2.92
C ARG A 184 17.80 6.70 1.60
N ALA A 185 17.22 5.50 1.67
CA ALA A 185 16.70 4.76 0.52
C ALA A 185 15.23 5.14 0.23
N GLY A 186 15.02 6.34 -0.33
CA GLY A 186 13.72 6.82 -0.82
C GLY A 186 13.20 8.07 -0.10
N PRO A 187 11.91 8.44 -0.29
CA PRO A 187 11.34 9.67 0.27
C PRO A 187 10.86 9.55 1.73
N SER A 188 11.05 8.39 2.37
CA SER A 188 10.59 8.19 3.75
C SER A 188 11.60 8.71 4.77
N ILE A 189 11.07 9.34 5.80
CA ILE A 189 11.76 9.73 7.03
C ILE A 189 11.31 8.74 8.10
N PRO A 190 12.17 7.79 8.50
CA PRO A 190 11.82 6.82 9.53
C PRO A 190 11.71 7.51 10.89
N GLY A 191 10.87 6.97 11.75
CA GLY A 191 10.71 7.38 13.14
C GLY A 191 10.17 6.24 13.98
N THR A 192 10.14 6.46 15.29
CA THR A 192 9.60 5.50 16.25
C THR A 192 8.67 6.23 17.19
N ILE A 193 7.49 5.65 17.46
CA ILE A 193 6.66 6.06 18.59
C ILE A 193 7.07 5.17 19.75
N GLU A 194 7.70 5.74 20.79
CA GLU A 194 8.25 5.01 21.94
C GLU A 194 7.27 3.97 22.49
N GLY A 195 7.70 2.71 22.58
CA GLY A 195 6.92 1.60 23.10
C GLY A 195 5.71 1.17 22.25
N VAL A 196 5.52 1.75 21.05
CA VAL A 196 4.31 1.52 20.23
C VAL A 196 4.64 0.90 18.86
N CYS A 197 5.33 1.59 17.95
CA CYS A 197 5.64 1.05 16.61
C CYS A 197 6.66 1.91 15.83
N HIS A 198 7.26 1.29 14.80
CA HIS A 198 8.02 2.00 13.76
C HIS A 198 7.09 2.70 12.78
N VAL A 199 7.49 3.90 12.36
CA VAL A 199 6.71 4.79 11.52
C VAL A 199 7.56 5.28 10.35
N ASP A 200 7.02 5.20 9.15
CA ASP A 200 7.62 5.74 7.93
C ASP A 200 6.81 6.95 7.45
N ARG A 201 7.41 8.14 7.50
CA ARG A 201 6.75 9.39 7.06
C ARG A 201 7.21 9.77 5.67
N VAL A 202 6.27 10.00 4.76
CA VAL A 202 6.55 10.50 3.42
C VAL A 202 5.94 11.88 3.26
N LEU A 203 6.78 12.88 3.02
CA LEU A 203 6.34 14.25 2.80
C LEU A 203 5.69 14.39 1.43
N ALA A 204 4.64 15.21 1.38
CA ALA A 204 3.87 15.41 0.16
C ALA A 204 3.37 16.84 -0.03
N LEU A 205 3.35 17.28 -1.29
CA LEU A 205 2.68 18.51 -1.73
C LEU A 205 1.39 18.14 -2.46
N ARG A 206 0.31 18.88 -2.22
CA ARG A 206 -0.95 18.69 -2.96
C ARG A 206 -0.75 19.03 -4.43
N CYS A 207 -1.30 18.20 -5.30
CA CYS A 207 -1.19 18.34 -6.75
C CYS A 207 -2.56 18.38 -7.42
N HIS A 208 -2.80 19.43 -8.20
CA HIS A 208 -3.97 19.57 -9.07
C HIS A 208 -3.57 19.27 -10.53
N CYS A 209 -3.79 18.02 -10.94
CA CYS A 209 -3.44 17.50 -12.26
C CYS A 209 -4.64 16.83 -12.96
N PRO A 210 -5.70 17.60 -13.31
CA PRO A 210 -6.92 17.04 -13.87
C PRO A 210 -6.69 16.26 -15.18
N SER A 211 -5.73 16.65 -16.03
CA SER A 211 -5.44 15.93 -17.27
C SER A 211 -4.95 14.50 -17.02
N PHE A 212 -4.11 14.28 -16.00
CA PHE A 212 -3.61 12.95 -15.63
C PHE A 212 -4.74 12.07 -15.11
N LEU A 213 -5.54 12.60 -14.19
CA LEU A 213 -6.67 11.88 -13.61
C LEU A 213 -7.74 11.57 -14.65
N GLN A 214 -7.99 12.48 -15.59
CA GLN A 214 -8.95 12.26 -16.66
C GLN A 214 -8.47 11.22 -17.67
N ARG A 215 -7.18 11.21 -18.02
CA ARG A 215 -6.59 10.16 -18.87
C ARG A 215 -6.78 8.79 -18.22
N TRP A 216 -6.45 8.68 -16.93
CA TRP A 216 -6.70 7.45 -16.17
C TRP A 216 -8.19 7.09 -16.11
N ALA A 217 -9.08 8.06 -15.89
CA ALA A 217 -10.52 7.86 -15.81
C ALA A 217 -11.13 7.34 -17.13
N SER A 218 -10.60 7.81 -18.26
CA SER A 218 -11.11 7.52 -19.61
C SER A 218 -10.80 6.11 -20.14
N ARG A 219 -10.03 5.31 -19.40
CA ARG A 219 -9.71 3.93 -19.80
C ARG A 219 -10.99 3.08 -19.90
N THR A 220 -11.06 2.25 -20.94
CA THR A 220 -12.13 1.27 -21.10
C THR A 220 -11.88 0.10 -20.15
N ARG A 221 -12.83 -0.15 -19.24
CA ARG A 221 -12.70 -1.17 -18.18
C ARG A 221 -14.05 -1.51 -17.55
N HIS A 222 -14.10 -2.67 -16.90
CA HIS A 222 -15.26 -3.13 -16.12
C HIS A 222 -15.10 -2.88 -14.61
N TRP A 223 -13.88 -2.98 -14.12
CA TRP A 223 -13.51 -2.64 -12.76
C TRP A 223 -12.43 -1.53 -12.79
N PRO A 224 -12.47 -0.57 -11.85
CA PRO A 224 -13.51 -0.38 -10.85
C PRO A 224 -14.79 0.21 -11.48
N SER A 225 -15.90 0.25 -10.72
CA SER A 225 -17.15 0.83 -11.23
C SER A 225 -16.99 2.33 -11.54
N PRO A 226 -17.81 2.91 -12.42
CA PRO A 226 -17.73 4.34 -12.76
C PRO A 226 -17.83 5.28 -11.53
N VAL A 227 -18.60 4.89 -10.52
CA VAL A 227 -18.72 5.65 -9.25
C VAL A 227 -17.37 5.71 -8.52
N ILE A 228 -16.65 4.58 -8.47
CA ILE A 228 -15.33 4.52 -7.85
C ILE A 228 -14.29 5.26 -8.70
N VAL A 229 -14.38 5.19 -10.04
CA VAL A 229 -13.53 5.99 -10.93
C VAL A 229 -13.67 7.49 -10.60
N GLN A 230 -14.90 8.00 -10.52
CA GLN A 230 -15.14 9.40 -10.18
C GLN A 230 -14.68 9.73 -8.76
N LYS A 231 -14.86 8.80 -7.82
CA LYS A 231 -14.35 8.98 -6.46
C LYS A 231 -12.84 9.13 -6.44
N VAL A 232 -12.10 8.26 -7.14
CA VAL A 232 -10.64 8.33 -7.26
C VAL A 232 -10.19 9.66 -7.88
N VAL A 233 -10.85 10.12 -8.95
CA VAL A 233 -10.57 11.43 -9.55
C VAL A 233 -10.78 12.57 -8.54
N SER A 234 -11.84 12.53 -7.74
CA SER A 234 -12.14 13.56 -6.74
C SER A 234 -11.15 13.62 -5.56
N LEU A 235 -10.41 12.53 -5.30
CA LEU A 235 -9.45 12.47 -4.20
C LEU A 235 -8.14 13.20 -4.50
N GLY A 236 -7.89 13.54 -5.78
CA GLY A 236 -6.74 14.31 -6.21
C GLY A 236 -5.42 13.52 -6.26
N ALA A 237 -4.31 14.24 -6.31
CA ALA A 237 -2.97 13.69 -6.39
C ALA A 237 -2.01 14.43 -5.46
N TYR A 238 -0.82 13.85 -5.30
CA TYR A 238 0.26 14.43 -4.51
C TYR A 238 1.60 14.30 -5.21
N LEU A 239 2.58 15.06 -4.74
CA LEU A 239 3.97 14.99 -5.17
C LEU A 239 4.87 14.71 -3.97
N THR A 240 5.75 13.73 -4.11
CA THR A 240 6.74 13.34 -3.09
C THR A 240 8.15 13.73 -3.53
N PRO A 241 9.04 14.15 -2.60
CA PRO A 241 10.37 14.67 -2.91
C PRO A 241 11.35 13.51 -3.23
N VAL A 242 11.14 12.86 -4.36
CA VAL A 242 12.04 11.82 -4.87
C VAL A 242 12.08 11.87 -6.39
N GLY A 243 13.29 12.01 -6.93
CA GLY A 243 13.50 12.02 -8.38
C GLY A 243 13.58 10.64 -9.00
N PHE A 244 13.63 10.63 -10.33
CA PHE A 244 13.75 9.41 -11.09
C PHE A 244 15.15 8.81 -10.94
N LYS A 245 15.24 7.51 -10.63
CA LYS A 245 16.50 6.80 -10.49
C LYS A 245 17.19 6.72 -11.85
N GLY A 246 18.36 7.35 -11.97
CA GLY A 246 19.11 7.46 -13.23
C GLY A 246 19.00 8.83 -13.90
N SER A 247 18.13 9.73 -13.41
CA SER A 247 18.12 11.12 -13.84
C SER A 247 19.34 11.88 -13.30
N GLU A 248 20.00 12.66 -14.14
CA GLU A 248 21.00 13.64 -13.74
C GLU A 248 20.40 14.71 -12.80
N TYR A 249 19.14 15.06 -13.03
CA TYR A 249 18.40 16.07 -12.26
C TYR A 249 17.52 15.47 -11.17
N LYS A 250 17.77 14.22 -10.74
CA LYS A 250 16.98 13.53 -9.70
C LYS A 250 16.81 14.32 -8.39
N HIS A 251 17.73 15.23 -8.09
CA HIS A 251 17.70 16.07 -6.90
C HIS A 251 16.69 17.23 -7.00
N MET A 252 16.22 17.56 -8.21
CA MET A 252 15.19 18.58 -8.51
C MET A 252 13.82 17.97 -8.86
N GLU A 253 13.73 16.65 -8.93
CA GLU A 253 12.56 15.97 -9.47
C GLU A 253 11.64 15.46 -8.36
N TRP A 254 10.35 15.61 -8.61
CA TRP A 254 9.27 15.21 -7.72
C TRP A 254 8.46 14.10 -8.36
N ARG A 255 8.03 13.12 -7.57
CA ARG A 255 7.28 11.96 -8.05
C ARG A 255 5.81 12.07 -7.70
N MET A 256 4.97 11.90 -8.72
CA MET A 256 3.52 11.82 -8.57
C MET A 256 3.12 10.56 -7.81
N CYS A 257 2.21 10.71 -6.87
CA CYS A 257 1.56 9.62 -6.17
C CYS A 257 0.08 9.91 -5.92
N PHE A 258 -0.69 8.84 -5.77
CA PHE A 258 -2.14 8.87 -5.68
C PHE A 258 -2.62 8.04 -4.49
N ASN A 259 -1.91 8.12 -3.35
CA ASN A 259 -2.09 7.21 -2.20
C ASN A 259 -3.55 7.05 -1.78
N THR A 260 -4.31 8.15 -1.67
CA THR A 260 -5.73 8.12 -1.30
C THR A 260 -6.59 7.42 -2.36
N GLY A 261 -6.34 7.69 -3.64
CA GLY A 261 -6.98 7.00 -4.76
C GLY A 261 -6.64 5.51 -4.83
N GLU A 262 -5.38 5.15 -4.63
CA GLU A 262 -4.93 3.76 -4.55
C GLU A 262 -5.58 3.02 -3.37
N THR A 263 -5.63 3.62 -2.19
CA THR A 263 -6.34 3.05 -1.04
C THR A 263 -7.82 2.85 -1.35
N GLU A 264 -8.46 3.79 -2.06
CA GLU A 264 -9.85 3.63 -2.47
C GLU A 264 -10.03 2.47 -3.47
N LEU A 265 -9.09 2.28 -4.41
CA LEU A 265 -9.09 1.14 -5.33
C LEU A 265 -8.95 -0.19 -4.59
N VAL A 266 -7.97 -0.31 -3.70
CA VAL A 266 -7.77 -1.51 -2.87
C VAL A 266 -8.99 -1.78 -2.00
N ASN A 267 -9.64 -0.73 -1.49
CA ASN A 267 -10.85 -0.88 -0.69
C ASN A 267 -12.05 -1.43 -1.47
N ASN A 268 -12.05 -1.31 -2.80
CA ASN A 268 -13.09 -1.81 -3.70
C ASN A 268 -12.68 -3.09 -4.45
N LEU A 269 -11.60 -3.75 -4.03
CA LEU A 269 -11.36 -5.16 -4.36
C LEU A 269 -12.34 -6.06 -3.61
N ASN A 270 -12.80 -7.13 -4.23
CA ASN A 270 -13.59 -8.14 -3.54
C ASN A 270 -12.73 -8.99 -2.59
N SER A 271 -13.40 -9.86 -1.82
CA SER A 271 -12.74 -10.66 -0.79
C SER A 271 -11.67 -11.60 -1.38
N THR A 272 -11.92 -12.22 -2.54
CA THR A 272 -10.95 -13.12 -3.19
C THR A 272 -9.73 -12.35 -3.71
N GLN A 273 -9.94 -11.22 -4.41
CA GLN A 273 -8.84 -10.36 -4.88
C GLN A 273 -7.98 -9.85 -3.72
N THR A 274 -8.62 -9.44 -2.64
CA THR A 274 -7.94 -8.99 -1.41
C THR A 274 -7.08 -10.12 -0.82
N GLN A 275 -7.62 -11.34 -0.74
CA GLN A 275 -6.88 -12.49 -0.23
C GLN A 275 -5.70 -12.86 -1.13
N VAL A 276 -5.87 -12.80 -2.47
CA VAL A 276 -4.75 -12.97 -3.41
C VAL A 276 -3.68 -11.92 -3.15
N TYR A 277 -4.07 -10.66 -2.93
CA TYR A 277 -3.12 -9.59 -2.62
C TYR A 277 -2.32 -9.89 -1.35
N VAL A 278 -3.00 -10.25 -0.25
CA VAL A 278 -2.35 -10.59 1.01
C VAL A 278 -1.41 -11.78 0.84
N MET A 279 -1.82 -12.83 0.12
CA MET A 279 -1.01 -14.02 -0.10
C MET A 279 0.25 -13.73 -0.92
N LEU A 280 0.14 -12.96 -2.01
CA LEU A 280 1.30 -12.54 -2.79
C LEU A 280 2.27 -11.68 -1.98
N LYS A 281 1.77 -10.82 -1.09
CA LYS A 281 2.61 -10.06 -0.15
C LYS A 281 3.35 -10.98 0.82
N MET A 282 2.69 -12.01 1.34
CA MET A 282 3.32 -13.01 2.22
C MET A 282 4.40 -13.79 1.48
N ILE A 283 4.14 -14.23 0.24
CA ILE A 283 5.16 -14.91 -0.58
C ILE A 283 6.36 -14.01 -0.83
N LEU A 284 6.13 -12.73 -1.20
CA LEU A 284 7.21 -11.78 -1.38
C LEU A 284 8.05 -11.62 -0.10
N LYS A 285 7.41 -11.46 1.06
CA LYS A 285 8.07 -11.23 2.34
C LYS A 285 8.78 -12.48 2.87
N ASP A 286 8.10 -13.62 2.91
CA ASP A 286 8.52 -14.79 3.67
C ASP A 286 9.23 -15.83 2.82
N VAL A 287 9.05 -15.80 1.49
CA VAL A 287 9.70 -16.75 0.56
C VAL A 287 10.78 -16.05 -0.27
N LEU A 288 10.43 -14.99 -1.01
CA LEU A 288 11.38 -14.31 -1.91
C LEU A 288 12.39 -13.41 -1.17
N LYS A 289 12.00 -12.85 -0.02
CA LYS A 289 12.84 -12.08 0.93
C LYS A 289 13.75 -11.05 0.23
N PRO A 290 13.19 -9.98 -0.37
CA PRO A 290 13.98 -8.92 -1.00
C PRO A 290 14.92 -8.22 -0.02
N CYS A 291 16.14 -7.92 -0.47
CA CYS A 291 17.21 -7.38 0.37
C CYS A 291 17.38 -5.86 0.23
N LYS A 292 17.04 -5.26 -0.93
CA LYS A 292 17.28 -3.84 -1.25
C LYS A 292 16.09 -3.18 -1.96
N LYS A 293 14.86 -3.51 -1.53
CA LYS A 293 13.61 -3.00 -2.12
C LYS A 293 13.50 -3.25 -3.64
N GLU A 294 14.12 -4.32 -4.15
CA GLU A 294 14.18 -4.58 -5.59
C GLU A 294 12.79 -4.85 -6.17
N VAL A 295 12.02 -5.67 -5.46
CA VAL A 295 10.57 -5.84 -5.65
C VAL A 295 9.91 -5.58 -4.31
N THR A 296 8.92 -4.70 -4.31
CA THR A 296 8.23 -4.25 -3.09
C THR A 296 6.76 -4.67 -3.08
N SER A 297 6.10 -4.54 -1.94
CA SER A 297 4.65 -4.69 -1.81
C SER A 297 3.86 -3.77 -2.75
N TYR A 298 4.48 -2.68 -3.23
CA TYR A 298 3.92 -1.77 -4.23
C TYR A 298 3.87 -2.37 -5.64
N VAL A 299 4.86 -3.19 -6.02
CA VAL A 299 4.84 -3.97 -7.26
C VAL A 299 3.67 -4.95 -7.22
N ILE A 300 3.55 -5.70 -6.12
CA ILE A 300 2.44 -6.64 -5.91
C ILE A 300 1.08 -5.93 -5.96
N LYS A 301 0.96 -4.75 -5.35
CA LYS A 301 -0.27 -3.95 -5.43
C LYS A 301 -0.69 -3.71 -6.87
N ASN A 302 0.26 -3.29 -7.71
CA ASN A 302 -0.02 -2.96 -9.10
C ASN A 302 -0.37 -4.19 -9.93
N ILE A 303 0.28 -5.34 -9.69
CA ILE A 303 -0.13 -6.62 -10.30
C ILE A 303 -1.60 -6.90 -10.00
N VAL A 304 -2.02 -6.84 -8.73
CA VAL A 304 -3.41 -7.11 -8.35
C VAL A 304 -4.39 -6.11 -8.95
N LEU A 305 -4.04 -4.82 -9.00
CA LEU A 305 -4.89 -3.79 -9.61
C LEU A 305 -5.07 -4.04 -11.12
N TRP A 306 -4.01 -4.45 -11.82
CA TRP A 306 -4.11 -4.82 -13.23
C TRP A 306 -4.89 -6.11 -13.45
N GLN A 307 -4.67 -7.14 -12.62
CA GLN A 307 -5.48 -8.36 -12.67
C GLN A 307 -6.97 -8.06 -12.47
N ALA A 308 -7.30 -7.16 -11.53
CA ALA A 308 -8.68 -6.75 -11.27
C ALA A 308 -9.32 -5.98 -12.43
N GLU A 309 -8.57 -5.12 -13.12
CA GLU A 309 -9.06 -4.36 -14.29
C GLU A 309 -9.19 -5.25 -15.55
N ASN A 310 -8.23 -6.15 -15.77
CA ASN A 310 -8.12 -6.97 -16.99
C ASN A 310 -9.07 -8.18 -17.01
N ASN A 311 -9.61 -8.58 -15.87
CA ASN A 311 -10.43 -9.78 -15.75
C ASN A 311 -11.84 -9.47 -15.24
N PRO A 312 -12.88 -10.19 -15.70
CA PRO A 312 -14.23 -10.03 -15.20
C PRO A 312 -14.31 -10.26 -13.69
N HIS A 313 -14.93 -9.31 -12.98
CA HIS A 313 -15.02 -9.32 -11.52
C HIS A 313 -15.66 -10.61 -10.96
N HIS A 314 -16.60 -11.23 -11.68
CA HIS A 314 -17.27 -12.46 -11.26
C HIS A 314 -16.38 -13.71 -11.30
N ASN A 315 -15.23 -13.66 -11.98
CA ASN A 315 -14.28 -14.76 -12.00
C ASN A 315 -13.46 -14.85 -10.70
N PHE A 316 -13.50 -13.83 -9.84
CA PHE A 316 -12.83 -13.81 -8.55
C PHE A 316 -13.78 -14.27 -7.45
N TYR A 317 -13.80 -15.58 -7.20
CA TYR A 317 -14.56 -16.22 -6.13
C TYR A 317 -13.69 -17.22 -5.38
N LYS A 318 -14.07 -17.58 -4.14
CA LYS A 318 -13.20 -18.36 -3.23
C LYS A 318 -12.62 -19.65 -3.84
N ARG A 319 -13.39 -20.40 -4.64
CA ARG A 319 -12.90 -21.62 -5.32
C ARG A 319 -11.84 -21.37 -6.41
N SER A 320 -11.78 -20.15 -6.95
CA SER A 320 -10.78 -19.72 -7.93
C SER A 320 -9.50 -19.13 -7.30
N PHE A 321 -9.41 -19.06 -5.97
CA PHE A 321 -8.31 -18.36 -5.28
C PHE A 321 -6.93 -18.85 -5.71
N LEU A 322 -6.69 -20.17 -5.76
CA LEU A 322 -5.38 -20.71 -6.14
C LEU A 322 -5.03 -20.42 -7.60
N TYR A 323 -6.02 -20.35 -8.49
CA TYR A 323 -5.80 -19.95 -9.88
C TYR A 323 -5.28 -18.51 -9.94
N TRP A 324 -5.94 -17.57 -9.27
CA TRP A 324 -5.54 -16.16 -9.28
C TRP A 324 -4.21 -15.92 -8.56
N LEU A 325 -3.92 -16.71 -7.53
CA LEU A 325 -2.60 -16.69 -6.89
C LEU A 325 -1.50 -17.12 -7.86
N HIS A 326 -1.71 -18.22 -8.59
CA HIS A 326 -0.77 -18.70 -9.60
C HIS A 326 -0.60 -17.68 -10.74
N ASP A 327 -1.70 -17.11 -11.22
CA ASP A 327 -1.68 -16.06 -12.25
C ASP A 327 -0.90 -14.82 -11.77
N GLY A 328 -1.08 -14.40 -10.52
CA GLY A 328 -0.32 -13.27 -9.96
C GLY A 328 1.18 -13.56 -9.79
N LEU A 329 1.57 -14.82 -9.53
CA LEU A 329 2.98 -15.24 -9.56
C LEU A 329 3.54 -15.21 -10.99
N SER A 330 2.74 -15.60 -11.97
CA SER A 330 3.09 -15.52 -13.40
C SER A 330 3.30 -14.07 -13.85
N ASP A 331 2.42 -13.16 -13.44
CA ASP A 331 2.56 -11.71 -13.70
C ASP A 331 3.82 -11.15 -13.05
N LEU A 332 4.11 -11.54 -11.80
CA LEU A 332 5.34 -11.13 -11.11
C LEU A 332 6.59 -11.63 -11.83
N LYS A 333 6.60 -12.91 -12.22
CA LYS A 333 7.70 -13.49 -13.03
C LYS A 333 7.87 -12.73 -14.33
N THR A 334 6.78 -12.46 -15.04
CA THR A 334 6.80 -11.71 -16.30
C THR A 334 7.36 -10.30 -16.10
N ALA A 335 6.95 -9.59 -15.06
CA ALA A 335 7.47 -8.27 -14.73
C ALA A 335 8.97 -8.30 -14.43
N ILE A 336 9.45 -9.32 -13.71
CA ILE A 336 10.87 -9.52 -13.41
C ILE A 336 11.66 -9.85 -14.67
N VAL A 337 11.19 -10.77 -15.52
CA VAL A 337 11.89 -11.19 -16.75
C VAL A 337 11.98 -10.03 -17.73
N THR A 338 10.86 -9.36 -17.98
CA THR A 338 10.78 -8.27 -18.97
C THR A 338 11.33 -6.95 -18.43
N GLN A 339 11.56 -6.83 -17.12
CA GLN A 339 11.86 -5.58 -16.44
C GLN A 339 10.78 -4.51 -16.72
N GLN A 340 9.52 -4.92 -16.86
CA GLN A 340 8.39 -4.04 -17.14
C GLN A 340 7.20 -4.33 -16.23
N LEU A 341 6.71 -3.30 -15.54
CA LEU A 341 5.38 -3.29 -14.93
C LEU A 341 4.84 -1.86 -14.98
N ALA A 342 3.76 -1.64 -15.71
CA ALA A 342 3.10 -0.34 -15.78
C ALA A 342 2.55 0.05 -14.39
N TYR A 343 2.77 1.29 -13.98
CA TYR A 343 2.10 1.84 -12.81
C TYR A 343 0.61 2.04 -13.12
N TYR A 344 -0.27 1.50 -12.28
CA TYR A 344 -1.70 1.47 -12.55
C TYR A 344 -2.35 2.85 -12.74
N MET A 345 -1.85 3.88 -12.05
CA MET A 345 -2.38 5.26 -12.18
C MET A 345 -1.75 6.04 -13.34
N ILE A 346 -0.52 5.69 -13.74
CA ILE A 346 0.21 6.31 -14.86
C ILE A 346 0.90 5.18 -15.65
N PRO A 347 0.21 4.54 -16.62
CA PRO A 347 0.73 3.36 -17.30
C PRO A 347 2.08 3.55 -17.99
N GLU A 348 2.40 4.78 -18.39
CA GLU A 348 3.67 5.14 -19.00
C GLU A 348 4.87 5.03 -18.03
N ARG A 349 4.62 4.98 -16.72
CA ARG A 349 5.65 4.83 -15.69
C ARG A 349 5.90 3.35 -15.40
N ASN A 350 7.08 2.86 -15.76
CA ASN A 350 7.53 1.51 -15.42
C ASN A 350 8.02 1.43 -13.96
N LEU A 351 7.43 0.55 -13.16
CA LEU A 351 7.81 0.29 -11.76
C LEU A 351 9.07 -0.55 -11.61
N MET A 352 9.39 -1.38 -12.60
CA MET A 352 10.58 -2.24 -12.58
C MET A 352 11.86 -1.48 -12.96
N ALA A 353 11.75 -0.34 -13.65
CA ALA A 353 12.89 0.48 -14.05
C ALA A 353 13.77 0.94 -12.87
N ALA A 354 13.18 1.11 -11.68
CA ALA A 354 13.91 1.54 -10.49
C ALA A 354 14.40 0.38 -9.59
N SER A 355 14.00 -0.86 -9.90
CA SER A 355 14.21 -2.05 -9.06
C SER A 355 15.67 -2.28 -8.68
N GLY A 356 16.63 -1.85 -9.53
CA GLY A 356 18.06 -2.11 -9.29
C GLY A 356 18.37 -3.61 -9.16
N LEU A 357 17.47 -4.46 -9.67
CA LEU A 357 17.58 -5.90 -9.60
C LEU A 357 18.75 -6.34 -10.47
N GLN A 358 19.77 -6.93 -9.85
CA GLN A 358 20.96 -7.42 -10.55
C GLN A 358 20.66 -8.76 -11.24
N ASP A 359 21.32 -9.03 -12.37
CA ASP A 359 21.09 -10.22 -13.21
C ASP A 359 21.12 -11.55 -12.44
N LYS A 360 22.06 -11.71 -11.49
CA LYS A 360 22.15 -12.91 -10.64
C LYS A 360 20.92 -13.08 -9.75
N GLN A 361 20.45 -11.99 -9.15
CA GLN A 361 19.28 -12.00 -8.27
C GLN A 361 17.99 -12.19 -9.07
N GLN A 362 17.90 -11.56 -10.25
CA GLN A 362 16.82 -11.76 -11.21
C GLN A 362 16.70 -13.24 -11.58
N SER A 363 17.80 -13.86 -12.00
CA SER A 363 17.83 -15.28 -12.40
C SER A 363 17.39 -16.20 -11.26
N LYS A 364 17.88 -15.93 -10.04
CA LYS A 364 17.46 -16.66 -8.84
C LYS A 364 15.95 -16.55 -8.60
N TRP A 365 15.38 -15.34 -8.62
CA TRP A 365 13.95 -15.17 -8.39
C TRP A 365 13.08 -15.75 -9.49
N VAL A 366 13.52 -15.68 -10.74
CA VAL A 366 12.82 -16.34 -11.84
C VAL A 366 12.78 -17.86 -11.62
N ALA A 367 13.87 -18.47 -11.15
CA ALA A 367 13.90 -19.88 -10.77
C ALA A 367 12.98 -20.15 -9.57
N ASP A 368 13.12 -19.39 -8.48
CA ASP A 368 12.30 -19.55 -7.26
C ASP A 368 10.80 -19.45 -7.57
N ILE A 369 10.38 -18.49 -8.40
CA ILE A 369 8.97 -18.34 -8.80
C ILE A 369 8.52 -19.49 -9.71
N THR A 370 9.39 -19.96 -10.61
CA THR A 370 9.07 -21.11 -11.46
C THR A 370 8.86 -22.37 -10.64
N ASP A 371 9.70 -22.61 -9.65
CA ASP A 371 9.57 -23.75 -8.72
C ASP A 371 8.28 -23.63 -7.90
N MET A 372 7.96 -22.43 -7.38
CA MET A 372 6.71 -22.19 -6.67
C MET A 372 5.47 -22.47 -7.52
N MET A 373 5.49 -22.07 -8.80
CA MET A 373 4.38 -22.36 -9.73
C MET A 373 4.27 -23.86 -10.00
N ALA A 374 5.38 -24.57 -10.14
CA ALA A 374 5.41 -26.02 -10.36
C ALA A 374 4.92 -26.83 -9.14
N GLU A 375 5.20 -26.35 -7.92
CA GLU A 375 4.69 -26.93 -6.67
C GLU A 375 3.17 -26.80 -6.51
N GLY A 376 2.57 -25.84 -7.22
CA GLY A 376 1.14 -25.56 -7.15
C GLY A 376 0.72 -25.20 -5.71
N PRO A 377 -0.36 -25.80 -5.17
CA PRO A 377 -0.89 -25.44 -3.85
C PRO A 377 0.11 -25.64 -2.68
N ASN A 378 1.09 -26.53 -2.84
CA ASN A 378 2.07 -26.83 -1.79
C ASN A 378 2.95 -25.62 -1.44
N VAL A 379 3.08 -24.62 -2.32
CA VAL A 379 3.82 -23.38 -2.04
C VAL A 379 3.33 -22.70 -0.76
N ILE A 380 2.05 -22.84 -0.43
CA ILE A 380 1.43 -22.23 0.75
C ILE A 380 2.01 -22.78 2.05
N LEU A 381 2.49 -24.03 2.04
CA LEU A 381 3.16 -24.64 3.20
C LEU A 381 4.54 -24.03 3.47
N ARG A 382 5.13 -23.31 2.50
CA ARG A 382 6.35 -22.50 2.72
C ARG A 382 6.08 -21.27 3.58
N LEU A 383 4.81 -20.84 3.70
CA LEU A 383 4.42 -19.68 4.50
C LEU A 383 4.18 -20.09 5.95
N PRO A 384 5.02 -19.67 6.91
CA PRO A 384 4.90 -20.11 8.30
C PRO A 384 3.50 -19.81 8.89
N LYS A 385 2.94 -18.64 8.58
CA LYS A 385 1.60 -18.21 9.05
C LYS A 385 0.50 -19.15 8.62
N ILE A 386 0.53 -19.56 7.36
CA ILE A 386 -0.52 -20.42 6.81
C ILE A 386 -0.28 -21.88 7.20
N ARG A 387 0.96 -22.36 7.11
CA ARG A 387 1.33 -23.73 7.50
C ARG A 387 0.88 -24.05 8.92
N GLN A 388 1.16 -23.17 9.87
CA GLN A 388 0.78 -23.42 11.27
C GLN A 388 -0.73 -23.40 11.47
N ALA A 389 -1.43 -22.48 10.80
CA ALA A 389 -2.88 -22.42 10.86
C ALA A 389 -3.59 -23.65 10.25
N ILE A 390 -2.93 -24.34 9.30
CA ILE A 390 -3.41 -25.61 8.74
C ILE A 390 -3.25 -26.76 9.75
N VAL A 391 -2.14 -26.80 10.48
CA VAL A 391 -1.82 -27.88 11.42
C VAL A 391 -2.63 -27.76 12.72
N ALA A 392 -3.06 -26.56 13.08
CA ALA A 392 -3.84 -26.31 14.28
C ALA A 392 -5.29 -26.82 14.18
N SER A 393 -5.82 -27.35 15.29
CA SER A 393 -7.21 -27.80 15.32
C SER A 393 -8.20 -26.62 15.24
N PRO A 394 -9.44 -26.84 14.75
CA PRO A 394 -10.39 -25.75 14.52
C PRO A 394 -10.76 -24.92 15.75
N GLU A 395 -10.85 -25.53 16.94
CA GLU A 395 -11.24 -24.85 18.17
C GLU A 395 -10.19 -23.85 18.69
N PRO A 396 -8.92 -24.24 18.92
CA PRO A 396 -7.85 -23.30 19.26
C PRO A 396 -7.71 -22.18 18.24
N MET A 397 -7.83 -22.49 16.94
CA MET A 397 -7.78 -21.47 15.88
C MET A 397 -8.93 -20.46 15.95
N LEU A 398 -10.15 -20.93 16.23
CA LEU A 398 -11.31 -20.06 16.35
C LEU A 398 -11.22 -19.15 17.57
N TRP A 399 -10.86 -19.72 18.72
CA TRP A 399 -10.64 -18.96 19.94
C TRP A 399 -9.52 -17.92 19.74
N PHE A 400 -8.38 -18.33 19.19
CA PHE A 400 -7.25 -17.43 18.91
C PHE A 400 -7.63 -16.28 17.98
N SER A 401 -8.30 -16.59 16.86
CA SER A 401 -8.80 -15.60 15.90
C SER A 401 -9.62 -14.53 16.62
N LYS A 402 -10.57 -14.97 17.45
CA LYS A 402 -11.48 -14.09 18.19
C LYS A 402 -10.71 -13.23 19.18
N THR A 403 -9.88 -13.82 20.03
CA THR A 403 -9.08 -13.10 21.02
C THR A 403 -8.24 -12.03 20.35
N ARG A 404 -7.43 -12.39 19.34
CA ARG A 404 -6.55 -11.44 18.65
C ARG A 404 -7.32 -10.27 18.03
N MET A 405 -8.48 -10.53 17.43
CA MET A 405 -9.34 -9.48 16.87
C MET A 405 -9.84 -8.55 17.98
N GLU A 406 -10.35 -9.08 19.09
CA GLU A 406 -10.79 -8.28 20.25
C GLU A 406 -9.66 -7.40 20.80
N LEU A 407 -8.42 -7.89 20.84
CA LEU A 407 -7.27 -7.11 21.31
C LEU A 407 -6.94 -5.95 20.40
N GLU A 408 -6.85 -6.22 19.11
CA GLU A 408 -6.63 -5.20 18.11
C GLU A 408 -7.76 -4.15 18.15
N MET A 409 -9.00 -4.60 18.37
CA MET A 409 -10.16 -3.72 18.50
C MET A 409 -10.02 -2.77 19.68
N LEU A 410 -9.75 -3.31 20.87
CA LEU A 410 -9.55 -2.52 22.07
C LEU A 410 -8.37 -1.54 21.93
N PHE A 411 -7.26 -2.01 21.35
CA PHE A 411 -6.07 -1.19 21.15
C PHE A 411 -6.37 0.02 20.27
N LEU A 412 -6.94 -0.21 19.07
CA LEU A 412 -7.25 0.87 18.13
C LEU A 412 -8.32 1.83 18.66
N GLU A 413 -9.25 1.36 19.49
CA GLU A 413 -10.24 2.20 20.15
C GLU A 413 -9.63 3.09 21.23
N GLU A 414 -8.71 2.55 22.03
CA GLU A 414 -7.97 3.34 23.01
C GLU A 414 -7.03 4.34 22.32
N LEU A 415 -6.35 3.93 21.25
CA LEU A 415 -5.52 4.84 20.45
C LEU A 415 -6.36 5.98 19.83
N ASN A 416 -7.55 5.67 19.34
CA ASN A 416 -8.49 6.69 18.84
C ASN A 416 -8.92 7.67 19.94
N ARG A 417 -9.20 7.17 21.15
CA ARG A 417 -9.49 8.03 22.31
C ARG A 417 -8.29 8.90 22.68
N HIS A 418 -7.10 8.34 22.65
CA HIS A 418 -5.84 9.04 22.91
C HIS A 418 -5.60 10.19 21.91
N VAL A 419 -5.67 9.91 20.61
CA VAL A 419 -5.52 10.94 19.56
C VAL A 419 -6.59 12.03 19.74
N LYS A 420 -7.85 11.65 19.99
CA LYS A 420 -8.91 12.64 20.29
C LYS A 420 -8.63 13.47 21.54
N CYS A 421 -8.02 12.90 22.58
CA CYS A 421 -7.66 13.62 23.81
C CYS A 421 -6.58 14.68 23.53
N ILE A 422 -5.47 14.29 22.88
CA ILE A 422 -4.36 15.17 22.50
C ILE A 422 -4.88 16.33 21.63
N TYR A 423 -5.67 16.02 20.62
CA TYR A 423 -6.17 17.01 19.67
C TYR A 423 -7.54 17.60 20.05
N GLY A 424 -8.04 17.37 21.27
CA GLY A 424 -9.42 17.70 21.67
C GLY A 424 -9.58 18.45 22.99
N ASN A 425 -8.54 19.15 23.49
CA ASN A 425 -8.53 19.85 24.80
C ASN A 425 -8.55 18.94 26.03
N GLY A 426 -8.11 17.68 25.94
CA GLY A 426 -8.01 16.80 27.10
C GLY A 426 -6.73 17.03 27.93
N GLU A 427 -6.83 16.85 29.25
CA GLU A 427 -5.70 16.97 30.18
C GLU A 427 -4.57 15.97 29.88
N VAL A 428 -3.36 16.50 29.73
CA VAL A 428 -2.10 15.76 29.42
C VAL A 428 -1.80 14.65 30.44
N ASN A 429 -2.29 14.75 31.68
CA ASN A 429 -2.04 13.79 32.77
C ASN A 429 -2.69 12.41 32.59
N LYS A 430 -3.57 12.20 31.60
CA LYS A 430 -4.15 10.88 31.29
C LYS A 430 -3.35 10.10 30.23
N HIS A 431 -2.33 10.71 29.62
CA HIS A 431 -1.53 10.15 28.53
C HIS A 431 -0.73 8.90 28.93
N GLY A 432 0.12 9.01 29.95
CA GLY A 432 0.94 7.88 30.43
C GLY A 432 0.09 6.75 31.02
N ALA A 433 -1.02 7.08 31.69
CA ALA A 433 -1.94 6.09 32.24
C ALA A 433 -2.59 5.21 31.15
N ILE A 434 -2.90 5.78 29.98
CA ILE A 434 -3.47 5.04 28.86
C ILE A 434 -2.44 4.11 28.20
N LEU A 435 -1.22 4.60 27.93
CA LEU A 435 -0.14 3.76 27.37
C LEU A 435 0.23 2.63 28.34
N HIS A 436 0.30 2.91 29.64
CA HIS A 436 0.50 1.88 30.66
C HIS A 436 -0.66 0.89 30.76
N ALA A 437 -1.92 1.33 30.61
CA ALA A 437 -3.07 0.43 30.60
C ALA A 437 -3.05 -0.50 29.37
N ILE A 438 -2.65 0.02 28.21
CA ILE A 438 -2.45 -0.76 26.98
C ILE A 438 -1.35 -1.81 27.17
N ALA A 439 -0.19 -1.40 27.69
CA ALA A 439 0.93 -2.30 27.94
C ALA A 439 0.55 -3.39 28.97
N ARG A 440 -0.10 -3.01 30.07
CA ARG A 440 -0.58 -3.94 31.09
C ARG A 440 -1.60 -4.93 30.53
N ARG A 441 -2.55 -4.47 29.71
CA ARG A 441 -3.54 -5.38 29.12
C ARG A 441 -2.86 -6.38 28.18
N LYS A 442 -1.89 -5.94 27.37
CA LYS A 442 -1.06 -6.83 26.55
C LYS A 442 -0.42 -7.93 27.41
N GLU A 443 0.17 -7.59 28.56
CA GLU A 443 0.76 -8.57 29.49
C GLU A 443 -0.27 -9.52 30.14
N GLU A 444 -1.40 -9.01 30.62
CA GLU A 444 -2.48 -9.82 31.20
C GLU A 444 -2.97 -10.89 30.21
N LEU A 445 -3.13 -10.52 28.95
CA LEU A 445 -3.59 -11.44 27.92
C LEU A 445 -2.54 -12.48 27.54
N LEU A 446 -1.26 -12.10 27.50
CA LEU A 446 -0.17 -13.06 27.36
C LEU A 446 -0.20 -14.08 28.52
N MET A 447 -0.55 -13.65 29.73
CA MET A 447 -0.71 -14.53 30.89
C MET A 447 -1.98 -15.39 30.82
N GLU A 448 -3.14 -14.84 30.44
CA GLU A 448 -4.40 -15.59 30.25
C GLU A 448 -4.24 -16.70 29.19
N VAL A 449 -3.53 -16.39 28.11
CA VAL A 449 -3.17 -17.34 27.05
C VAL A 449 -2.25 -18.43 27.61
N ALA A 450 -1.17 -18.05 28.32
CA ALA A 450 -0.23 -19.01 28.92
C ALA A 450 -0.89 -19.94 29.95
N GLN A 451 -1.87 -19.46 30.72
CA GLN A 451 -2.60 -20.28 31.70
C GLN A 451 -3.50 -21.34 31.05
N ARG A 452 -4.22 -21.00 29.98
CA ARG A 452 -5.01 -21.99 29.21
C ARG A 452 -4.13 -23.01 28.48
N MET A 453 -2.89 -22.67 28.18
CA MET A 453 -1.93 -23.61 27.59
C MET A 453 -1.45 -24.68 28.56
N ASN A 454 -1.35 -24.40 29.86
CA ASN A 454 -1.05 -25.45 30.85
C ASN A 454 -2.14 -26.54 30.92
N THR A 455 -3.29 -26.32 30.28
CA THR A 455 -4.40 -27.29 30.20
C THR A 455 -4.52 -28.01 28.84
N GLU A 456 -3.83 -27.56 27.78
CA GLU A 456 -3.90 -28.14 26.43
C GLU A 456 -2.48 -28.45 25.88
N GLY A 457 -2.23 -29.68 25.41
CA GLY A 457 -0.89 -30.27 25.21
C GLY A 457 0.08 -29.63 24.18
N SER A 458 1.20 -30.32 23.91
CA SER A 458 2.43 -29.73 23.28
C SER A 458 2.26 -29.11 21.89
N ALA A 459 1.27 -29.49 21.09
CA ALA A 459 1.03 -28.90 19.77
C ALA A 459 0.60 -27.42 19.84
N VAL A 460 0.10 -26.97 20.99
CA VAL A 460 -0.28 -25.57 21.24
C VAL A 460 0.97 -24.69 21.49
N TYR A 461 2.09 -25.27 21.94
CA TYR A 461 3.33 -24.53 22.24
C TYR A 461 4.08 -24.02 21.00
N ASP A 462 4.20 -24.84 19.95
CA ASP A 462 4.87 -24.41 18.70
C ASP A 462 4.06 -23.34 17.96
N MET A 463 2.73 -23.41 18.07
CA MET A 463 1.82 -22.37 17.60
C MET A 463 2.00 -21.11 18.45
N PHE A 464 2.17 -21.20 19.76
CA PHE A 464 2.35 -20.05 20.64
C PHE A 464 3.67 -19.28 20.44
N ASP A 465 4.82 -19.93 20.28
CA ASP A 465 6.10 -19.23 20.03
C ASP A 465 6.06 -18.41 18.72
N PHE A 466 5.31 -18.91 17.74
CA PHE A 466 5.01 -18.17 16.52
C PHE A 466 4.01 -17.02 16.72
N LEU A 467 3.00 -17.22 17.57
CA LEU A 467 1.96 -16.23 17.86
C LEU A 467 2.48 -15.09 18.75
N LEU A 468 3.40 -15.36 19.69
CA LEU A 468 4.14 -14.35 20.44
C LEU A 468 4.95 -13.44 19.50
N ARG A 469 5.55 -13.99 18.44
CA ARG A 469 6.24 -13.22 17.38
C ARG A 469 5.31 -12.43 16.46
N ILE A 470 3.99 -12.60 16.58
CA ILE A 470 2.96 -11.84 15.82
C ILE A 470 2.29 -10.78 16.71
N LEU A 471 2.23 -11.01 18.03
CA LEU A 471 1.67 -10.08 19.03
C LEU A 471 2.71 -9.14 19.65
N VAL A 472 3.99 -9.54 19.67
CA VAL A 472 5.17 -8.72 19.98
C VAL A 472 5.78 -8.25 18.67
#